data_AF-A0A142WUN3-F1
#
_entry.id   AF-A0A142WUN3-F1
#
_cell.length_a   1.000
_cell.length_b   1.000
_cell.length_c   1.000
_cell.angle_alpha   90.00
_cell.angle_beta   90.00
_cell.angle_gamma   90.00
#
_symmetry.space_group_name_H-M   'P 1'
#
loop_
_entity.id
_entity.type
_entity.pdbx_description
1 polymer ?
#
loop_
_entity_poly.entity_id
_entity_poly.type
_entity_poly.pdbx_seq_one_letter_code
_entity_poly.pdbx_strand_id
1 'polypeptide(L)'
;MKLRIRSLLKEERVEEDCEQGAWTKRWRTWLAGVLLPEHSRWVLDRDLKRLDQLAHEIKEVDNRMEEATREDVVVQTLRKQPGVGVVTALLLRAVIGRFDRFRSGKQLSRYCGLTPRNASSGKRQSDGGLVAEGHDDLRAALIQLAKRLPRHEPRWQELHARLRKTKPANVVSAAIANRWVRRLYHEFVPGLSRNRGPA
;
A
#
# COMPACT_ATOMS: atom_id res chain seq x y z
N MET A 1 1.59 -3.81 21.22
CA MET A 1 1.28 -5.25 21.28
C MET A 1 2.32 -6.10 20.57
N LYS A 2 2.44 -6.09 19.22
CA LYS A 2 3.45 -6.92 18.53
C LYS A 2 4.89 -6.71 19.03
N LEU A 3 5.31 -5.47 19.21
CA LEU A 3 6.63 -5.14 19.78
C LEU A 3 6.76 -5.57 21.25
N ARG A 4 5.67 -5.48 22.04
CA ARG A 4 5.65 -5.92 23.44
C ARG A 4 5.83 -7.42 23.55
N ILE A 5 5.11 -8.19 22.74
CA ILE A 5 5.27 -9.65 22.66
C ILE A 5 6.71 -10.02 22.33
N ARG A 6 7.32 -9.37 21.32
CA ARG A 6 8.73 -9.63 20.99
C ARG A 6 9.69 -9.22 22.10
N SER A 7 9.39 -8.17 22.84
CA SER A 7 10.19 -7.75 24.00
C SER A 7 10.12 -8.77 25.13
N LEU A 8 8.91 -9.27 25.43
CA LEU A 8 8.67 -10.28 26.46
C LEU A 8 9.40 -11.59 26.13
N LEU A 9 9.35 -12.05 24.87
CA LEU A 9 10.10 -13.25 24.45
C LEU A 9 11.61 -13.08 24.62
N LYS A 10 12.14 -11.88 24.36
CA LYS A 10 13.57 -11.58 24.57
C LYS A 10 13.94 -11.56 26.05
N GLU A 11 13.09 -10.99 26.89
CA GLU A 11 13.28 -10.95 28.35
C GLU A 11 13.34 -12.35 28.95
N GLU A 12 12.45 -13.23 28.49
CA GLU A 12 12.40 -14.65 28.86
C GLU A 12 13.48 -15.51 28.15
N ARG A 13 14.38 -14.88 27.38
CA ARG A 13 15.47 -15.52 26.64
C ARG A 13 15.00 -16.64 25.71
N VAL A 14 13.79 -16.50 25.15
CA VAL A 14 13.25 -17.45 24.18
C VAL A 14 13.93 -17.22 22.84
N GLU A 15 14.63 -18.23 22.34
CA GLU A 15 15.21 -18.22 21.00
C GLU A 15 14.10 -18.49 19.97
N GLU A 16 13.89 -17.56 19.04
CA GLU A 16 12.89 -17.69 17.97
C GLU A 16 13.33 -18.77 16.97
N ASP A 17 12.77 -19.99 17.07
CA ASP A 17 13.07 -21.13 16.19
C ASP A 17 12.26 -21.12 14.87
N CYS A 18 11.90 -19.94 14.35
CA CYS A 18 11.10 -19.85 13.14
C CYS A 18 11.91 -19.35 11.94
N GLU A 19 12.20 -20.23 10.99
CA GLU A 19 12.82 -19.86 9.71
C GLU A 19 11.92 -18.92 8.87
N GLN A 20 10.60 -18.91 9.12
CA GLN A 20 9.60 -18.30 8.23
C GLN A 20 9.07 -16.94 8.69
N GLY A 21 9.70 -16.35 9.71
CA GLY A 21 9.42 -14.99 10.17
C GLY A 21 8.21 -14.89 11.11
N ALA A 22 8.30 -13.93 12.03
CA ALA A 22 7.29 -13.68 13.07
C ALA A 22 5.89 -13.39 12.49
N TRP A 23 4.85 -13.71 13.27
CA TRP A 23 3.42 -13.48 12.97
C TRP A 23 2.80 -14.33 11.86
N THR A 24 3.53 -15.30 11.31
CA THR A 24 2.95 -16.33 10.44
C THR A 24 2.10 -17.32 11.25
N LYS A 25 1.23 -18.09 10.57
CA LYS A 25 0.47 -19.17 11.24
C LYS A 25 1.39 -20.14 11.98
N ARG A 26 2.48 -20.56 11.32
CA ARG A 26 3.51 -21.44 11.91
C ARG A 26 4.20 -20.82 13.12
N TRP A 27 4.53 -19.53 13.06
CA TRP A 27 5.09 -18.82 14.22
C TRP A 27 4.11 -18.78 15.39
N ARG A 28 2.81 -18.55 15.15
CA ARG A 28 1.79 -18.56 16.23
C ARG A 28 1.62 -19.96 16.84
N THR A 29 1.71 -21.02 16.04
CA THR A 29 1.70 -22.40 16.53
C THR A 29 2.91 -22.70 17.40
N TRP A 30 4.11 -22.30 16.94
CA TRP A 30 5.33 -22.42 17.74
C TRP A 30 5.21 -21.66 19.07
N LEU A 31 4.74 -20.41 19.03
CA LEU A 31 4.59 -19.55 20.21
C LEU A 31 3.69 -20.15 21.29
N ALA A 32 2.65 -20.88 20.87
CA ALA A 32 1.76 -21.59 21.81
C ALA A 32 2.49 -22.72 22.56
N GLY A 33 3.51 -23.33 21.96
CA GLY A 33 4.32 -24.39 22.56
C GLY A 33 5.52 -23.92 23.39
N VAL A 34 5.90 -22.64 23.30
CA VAL A 34 7.03 -22.08 24.07
C VAL A 34 6.75 -22.16 25.56
N LEU A 35 7.62 -22.77 26.36
CA LEU A 35 7.50 -22.79 27.82
C LEU A 35 7.84 -21.41 28.40
N LEU A 36 6.92 -20.84 29.18
CA LEU A 36 7.06 -19.53 29.80
C LEU A 36 6.60 -19.60 31.26
N PRO A 37 7.16 -18.76 32.15
CA PRO A 37 6.61 -18.56 33.48
C PRO A 37 5.14 -18.14 33.41
N GLU A 38 4.35 -18.50 34.43
CA GLU A 38 2.90 -18.28 34.47
C GLU A 38 2.52 -16.82 34.17
N HIS A 39 3.21 -15.87 34.80
CA HIS A 39 2.94 -14.45 34.61
C HIS A 39 3.20 -14.01 33.15
N SER A 40 4.33 -14.41 32.58
CA SER A 40 4.74 -14.05 31.22
C SER A 40 3.83 -14.70 30.18
N ARG A 41 3.40 -15.94 30.41
CA ARG A 41 2.36 -16.60 29.62
C ARG A 41 1.05 -15.81 29.67
N TRP A 42 0.60 -15.41 30.86
CA TRP A 42 -0.65 -14.65 31.01
C TRP A 42 -0.62 -13.32 30.25
N VAL A 43 0.48 -12.57 30.34
CA VAL A 43 0.66 -11.31 29.60
C VAL A 43 0.66 -11.55 28.08
N LEU A 44 1.36 -12.59 27.62
CA LEU A 44 1.41 -12.99 26.22
C LEU A 44 0.02 -13.32 25.68
N ASP A 45 -0.74 -14.17 26.37
CA ASP A 45 -2.06 -14.62 25.97
C ASP A 45 -3.05 -13.46 25.90
N ARG A 46 -2.96 -12.50 26.85
CA ARG A 46 -3.76 -11.27 26.81
C ARG A 46 -3.46 -10.42 25.57
N ASP A 47 -2.18 -10.21 25.25
CA ASP A 47 -1.78 -9.43 24.08
C ASP A 47 -2.15 -10.14 22.75
N LEU A 48 -2.07 -11.48 22.71
CA LEU A 48 -2.53 -12.29 21.58
C LEU A 48 -4.04 -12.21 21.39
N LYS A 49 -4.82 -12.38 22.47
CA LYS A 49 -6.28 -12.22 22.44
C LYS A 49 -6.69 -10.85 21.92
N ARG A 50 -5.99 -9.79 22.34
CA ARG A 50 -6.26 -8.44 21.86
C ARG A 50 -5.91 -8.28 20.37
N LEU A 51 -4.83 -8.91 19.90
CA LEU A 51 -4.49 -8.92 18.47
C LEU A 51 -5.58 -9.61 17.65
N ASP A 52 -6.11 -10.72 18.13
CA ASP A 52 -7.17 -11.47 17.44
C ASP A 52 -8.49 -10.71 17.41
N GLN A 53 -8.84 -10.04 18.51
CA GLN A 53 -10.01 -9.16 18.55
C GLN A 53 -9.89 -8.03 17.53
N LEU A 54 -8.76 -7.31 17.49
CA LEU A 54 -8.56 -6.23 16.51
C LEU A 54 -8.57 -6.76 15.07
N ALA A 55 -7.98 -7.93 14.82
CA ALA A 55 -8.03 -8.55 13.51
C ALA A 55 -9.46 -8.92 13.08
N HIS A 56 -10.29 -9.34 14.02
CA HIS A 56 -11.70 -9.61 13.80
C HIS A 56 -12.47 -8.32 13.47
N GLU A 57 -12.35 -7.28 14.30
CA GLU A 57 -13.00 -5.97 14.10
C GLU A 57 -12.62 -5.35 12.73
N ILE A 58 -11.34 -5.42 12.34
CA ILE A 58 -10.87 -4.97 11.01
C ILE A 58 -11.58 -5.76 9.91
N LYS A 59 -11.68 -7.08 10.04
CA LYS A 59 -12.33 -7.93 9.02
C LYS A 59 -13.82 -7.65 8.92
N GLU A 60 -14.50 -7.38 10.04
CA GLU A 60 -15.91 -7.00 10.04
C GLU A 60 -16.13 -5.68 9.29
N VAL A 61 -15.26 -4.70 9.52
CA VAL A 61 -15.29 -3.42 8.80
C VAL A 61 -15.02 -3.62 7.31
N ASP A 62 -14.01 -4.40 6.94
CA ASP A 62 -13.71 -4.72 5.54
C ASP A 62 -14.91 -5.39 4.85
N ASN A 63 -15.55 -6.37 5.49
CA ASN A 63 -16.74 -7.04 4.97
C ASN A 63 -17.91 -6.06 4.78
N ARG A 64 -18.14 -5.16 5.74
CA ARG A 64 -19.18 -4.14 5.64
C ARG A 64 -18.92 -3.16 4.50
N MET A 65 -17.66 -2.79 4.27
CA MET A 65 -17.27 -1.98 3.12
C MET A 65 -17.49 -2.71 1.79
N GLU A 66 -17.17 -4.01 1.73
CA GLU A 66 -17.40 -4.82 0.54
C GLU A 66 -18.89 -4.97 0.22
N GLU A 67 -19.74 -5.19 1.23
CA GLU A 67 -21.20 -5.26 1.06
C GLU A 67 -21.75 -3.92 0.56
N ALA A 68 -21.38 -2.82 1.21
CA ALA A 68 -21.85 -1.47 0.85
C ALA A 68 -21.41 -1.02 -0.55
N THR A 69 -20.40 -1.66 -1.14
CA THR A 69 -19.86 -1.31 -2.46
C THR A 69 -20.04 -2.42 -3.50
N ARG A 70 -20.84 -3.43 -3.20
CA ARG A 70 -21.06 -4.58 -4.09
C ARG A 70 -21.55 -4.16 -5.47
N GLU A 71 -22.41 -3.15 -5.54
CA GLU A 71 -23.02 -2.66 -6.78
C GLU A 71 -22.26 -1.49 -7.44
N ASP A 72 -21.24 -0.92 -6.79
CA ASP A 72 -20.44 0.15 -7.39
C ASP A 72 -19.45 -0.43 -8.42
N VAL A 73 -19.82 -0.34 -9.69
CA VAL A 73 -19.03 -0.84 -10.84
C VAL A 73 -17.60 -0.29 -10.84
N VAL A 74 -17.40 0.96 -10.43
CA VAL A 74 -16.07 1.58 -10.39
C VAL A 74 -15.24 0.94 -9.28
N VAL A 75 -15.79 0.75 -8.08
CA VAL A 75 -15.12 0.06 -6.97
C VAL A 75 -14.77 -1.38 -7.36
N GLN A 76 -15.71 -2.12 -7.98
CA GLN A 76 -15.46 -3.49 -8.44
C GLN A 76 -14.37 -3.56 -9.52
N THR A 77 -14.32 -2.58 -10.42
CA THR A 77 -13.27 -2.49 -11.45
C THR A 77 -11.91 -2.17 -10.83
N LEU A 78 -11.86 -1.26 -9.85
CA LEU A 78 -10.64 -0.96 -9.10
C LEU A 78 -10.15 -2.17 -8.29
N ARG A 79 -11.05 -2.95 -7.69
CA ARG A 79 -10.74 -4.19 -6.94
C ARG A 79 -10.12 -5.28 -7.81
N LYS A 80 -10.37 -5.30 -9.12
CA LYS A 80 -9.73 -6.24 -10.06
C LYS A 80 -8.26 -5.90 -10.34
N GLN A 81 -7.82 -4.69 -9.99
CA GLN A 81 -6.43 -4.29 -10.17
C GLN A 81 -5.52 -5.06 -9.19
N PRO A 82 -4.38 -5.61 -9.65
CA PRO A 82 -3.47 -6.37 -8.79
C PRO A 82 -3.02 -5.57 -7.57
N GLY A 83 -3.18 -6.15 -6.38
CA GLY A 83 -2.77 -5.54 -5.11
C GLY A 83 -3.70 -4.45 -4.55
N VAL A 84 -4.82 -4.14 -5.22
CA VAL A 84 -5.82 -3.18 -4.75
C VAL A 84 -6.87 -3.89 -3.88
N GLY A 85 -6.93 -3.51 -2.60
CA GLY A 85 -7.98 -3.96 -1.66
C GLY A 85 -9.15 -2.97 -1.57
N VAL A 86 -10.20 -3.34 -0.83
CA VAL A 86 -11.46 -2.56 -0.68
C VAL A 86 -11.21 -1.14 -0.21
N VAL A 87 -10.39 -0.94 0.82
CA VAL A 87 -10.06 0.39 1.34
C VAL A 87 -9.40 1.27 0.27
N THR A 88 -8.44 0.73 -0.48
CA THR A 88 -7.76 1.48 -1.55
C THR A 88 -8.71 1.80 -2.71
N ALA A 89 -9.55 0.85 -3.10
CA ALA A 89 -10.56 1.06 -4.15
C ALA A 89 -11.59 2.13 -3.74
N LEU A 90 -12.06 2.10 -2.49
CA LEU A 90 -12.96 3.09 -1.93
C LEU A 90 -12.33 4.49 -1.85
N LEU A 91 -11.09 4.60 -1.37
CA LEU A 91 -10.38 5.88 -1.34
C LEU A 91 -10.23 6.46 -2.75
N LEU A 92 -9.87 5.63 -3.73
CA LEU A 92 -9.81 6.04 -5.13
C LEU A 92 -11.17 6.53 -5.62
N ARG A 93 -12.24 5.75 -5.39
CA ARG A 93 -13.61 6.10 -5.80
C ARG A 93 -14.10 7.40 -5.16
N ALA A 94 -13.87 7.59 -3.86
CA ALA A 94 -14.36 8.72 -3.09
C ALA A 94 -13.59 10.01 -3.43
N VAL A 95 -12.27 9.94 -3.55
CA VAL A 95 -11.43 11.14 -3.76
C VAL A 95 -11.35 11.54 -5.23
N ILE A 96 -11.28 10.58 -6.15
CA ILE A 96 -11.23 10.83 -7.60
C ILE A 96 -12.64 11.09 -8.16
N GLY A 97 -13.65 10.37 -7.67
CA GLY A 97 -14.99 10.42 -8.26
C GLY A 97 -14.98 9.83 -9.67
N ARG A 98 -15.11 10.68 -10.69
CA ARG A 98 -15.03 10.28 -12.10
C ARG A 98 -13.64 10.53 -12.67
N PHE A 99 -13.11 9.59 -13.45
CA PHE A 99 -11.78 9.70 -14.06
C PHE A 99 -11.74 10.65 -15.26
N ASP A 100 -12.86 10.79 -15.97
CA ASP A 100 -13.05 11.66 -17.15
C ASP A 100 -12.96 13.17 -16.84
N ARG A 101 -13.10 13.58 -15.57
CA ARG A 101 -12.93 14.99 -15.15
C ARG A 101 -11.51 15.51 -15.32
N PHE A 102 -10.54 14.61 -15.47
CA PHE A 102 -9.13 14.96 -15.69
C PHE A 102 -8.83 14.89 -17.19
N ARG A 103 -8.08 15.86 -17.71
CA ARG A 103 -7.66 15.93 -19.11
C ARG A 103 -6.58 14.90 -19.47
N SER A 104 -5.83 14.43 -18.47
CA SER A 104 -4.76 13.45 -18.68
C SER A 104 -4.41 12.71 -17.40
N GLY A 105 -3.80 11.53 -17.54
CA GLY A 105 -3.23 10.79 -16.40
C GLY A 105 -2.14 11.57 -15.65
N LYS A 106 -1.45 12.52 -16.30
CA LYS A 106 -0.51 13.43 -15.62
C LYS A 106 -1.24 14.34 -14.63
N GLN A 107 -2.39 14.89 -15.04
CA GLN A 107 -3.22 15.73 -14.19
C GLN A 107 -3.78 14.92 -13.01
N LEU A 108 -4.29 13.71 -13.26
CA LEU A 108 -4.76 12.82 -12.19
C LEU A 108 -3.63 12.50 -11.20
N SER A 109 -2.44 12.15 -11.70
CA SER A 109 -1.30 11.82 -10.85
C SER A 109 -0.82 13.02 -10.01
N ARG A 110 -0.93 14.25 -10.52
CA ARG A 110 -0.68 15.47 -9.74
C ARG A 110 -1.74 15.68 -8.66
N TYR A 111 -3.03 15.47 -8.99
CA TYR A 111 -4.13 15.55 -8.02
C TYR A 111 -3.96 14.55 -6.87
N CYS A 112 -3.45 13.35 -7.15
CA CYS A 112 -3.10 12.37 -6.12
C CYS A 112 -1.82 12.69 -5.32
N GLY A 113 -1.16 13.83 -5.57
CA GLY A 113 0.08 14.21 -4.88
C GLY A 113 1.31 13.35 -5.23
N LEU A 114 1.32 12.69 -6.39
CA LEU A 114 2.35 11.72 -6.79
C LEU A 114 3.39 12.28 -7.77
N THR A 115 3.32 13.56 -8.11
CA THR A 115 4.27 14.20 -9.04
C THR A 115 5.35 14.93 -8.25
N PRO A 116 6.61 14.97 -8.73
CA PRO A 116 7.64 15.79 -8.12
C PRO A 116 7.24 17.27 -8.07
N ARG A 117 7.58 17.93 -6.98
CA ARG A 117 7.47 19.38 -6.83
C ARG A 117 8.63 20.02 -7.59
N ASN A 118 8.31 20.85 -8.58
CA ASN A 118 9.32 21.68 -9.22
C ASN A 118 9.74 22.78 -8.24
N ALA A 119 10.97 22.71 -7.74
CA ALA A 119 11.58 23.73 -6.89
C ALA A 119 12.73 24.45 -7.63
N SER A 120 12.67 24.48 -8.97
CA SER A 120 13.69 25.12 -9.77
C SER A 120 13.63 26.63 -9.61
N SER A 121 14.77 27.24 -9.29
CA SER A 121 15.00 28.69 -9.43
C SER A 121 15.99 28.89 -10.57
N GLY A 122 16.01 30.07 -11.20
CA GLY A 122 16.54 30.31 -12.55
C GLY A 122 17.94 29.77 -12.93
N LYS A 123 18.77 29.32 -11.99
CA LYS A 123 20.09 28.68 -12.25
C LYS A 123 20.23 27.24 -11.73
N ARG A 124 19.23 26.67 -11.05
CA ARG A 124 19.31 25.33 -10.44
C ARG A 124 18.01 24.57 -10.62
N GLN A 125 18.08 23.46 -11.36
CA GLN A 125 16.98 22.50 -11.43
C GLN A 125 17.04 21.58 -10.21
N SER A 126 16.03 21.64 -9.34
CA SER A 126 15.92 20.75 -8.18
C SER A 126 14.47 20.33 -7.96
N ASP A 127 14.27 19.04 -7.74
CA ASP A 127 12.97 18.49 -7.34
C ASP A 127 12.86 18.51 -5.81
N GLY A 128 11.87 19.22 -5.27
CA GLY A 128 11.67 19.45 -3.83
C GLY A 128 10.84 18.37 -3.13
N GLY A 129 10.95 17.11 -3.55
CA GLY A 129 10.08 16.01 -3.09
C GLY A 129 8.78 15.91 -3.89
N LEU A 130 7.74 15.31 -3.30
CA LEU A 130 6.41 15.24 -3.91
C LEU A 130 5.67 16.58 -3.71
N VAL A 131 4.74 16.89 -4.62
CA VAL A 131 3.83 18.03 -4.46
C VAL A 131 3.10 17.92 -3.11
N ALA A 132 3.03 19.04 -2.38
CA ALA A 132 2.38 19.10 -1.07
C ALA A 132 0.86 18.93 -1.18
N GLU A 133 0.28 19.47 -2.25
CA GLU A 133 -1.14 19.36 -2.59
C GLU A 133 -1.53 17.90 -2.91
N GLY A 134 -2.68 17.48 -2.40
CA GLY A 134 -3.25 16.15 -2.60
C GLY A 134 -3.91 15.62 -1.33
N HIS A 135 -4.61 14.50 -1.44
CA HIS A 135 -5.20 13.83 -0.29
C HIS A 135 -4.18 12.89 0.36
N ASP A 136 -3.83 13.13 1.62
CA ASP A 136 -2.77 12.41 2.32
C ASP A 136 -3.00 10.91 2.40
N ASP A 137 -4.22 10.49 2.78
CA ASP A 137 -4.55 9.07 2.85
C ASP A 137 -4.51 8.37 1.49
N LEU A 138 -4.99 9.04 0.43
CA LEU A 138 -4.91 8.49 -0.92
C LEU A 138 -3.45 8.33 -1.36
N ARG A 139 -2.62 9.34 -1.11
CA ARG A 139 -1.19 9.27 -1.41
C ARG A 139 -0.52 8.14 -0.63
N ALA A 140 -0.77 8.03 0.67
CA ALA A 140 -0.23 6.96 1.50
C ALA A 140 -0.68 5.59 0.98
N ALA A 141 -1.96 5.40 0.67
CA ALA A 141 -2.51 4.17 0.12
C ALA A 141 -1.85 3.80 -1.22
N LEU A 142 -1.66 4.76 -2.12
CA LEU A 142 -1.02 4.56 -3.42
C LEU A 142 0.47 4.21 -3.30
N ILE A 143 1.19 4.81 -2.34
CA ILE A 143 2.58 4.44 -2.05
C ILE A 143 2.66 3.01 -1.48
N GLN A 144 1.75 2.62 -0.58
CA GLN A 144 1.69 1.26 -0.04
C GLN A 144 1.29 0.22 -1.09
N LEU A 145 0.40 0.58 -2.02
CA LEU A 145 0.10 -0.23 -3.20
C LEU A 145 1.36 -0.40 -4.06
N ALA A 146 2.06 0.68 -4.38
CA ALA A 146 3.27 0.65 -5.20
C ALA A 146 4.41 -0.18 -4.61
N LYS A 147 4.51 -0.28 -3.28
CA LYS A 147 5.46 -1.18 -2.60
C LYS A 147 5.14 -2.66 -2.81
N ARG A 148 3.86 -3.01 -3.01
CA ARG A 148 3.37 -4.39 -3.16
C ARG A 148 3.28 -4.82 -4.62
N LEU A 149 2.99 -3.89 -5.53
CA LEU A 149 2.85 -4.16 -6.98
C LEU A 149 3.97 -5.01 -7.60
N PRO A 150 5.27 -4.81 -7.27
CA PRO A 150 6.36 -5.67 -7.77
C PRO A 150 6.23 -7.16 -7.44
N ARG A 151 5.43 -7.53 -6.44
CA ARG A 151 5.16 -8.93 -6.07
C ARG A 151 4.01 -9.56 -6.86
N HIS A 152 3.23 -8.74 -7.56
CA HIS A 152 2.01 -9.16 -8.25
C HIS A 152 2.10 -9.04 -9.78
N GLU A 153 2.92 -8.14 -10.32
CA GLU A 153 3.09 -8.01 -11.78
C GLU A 153 4.55 -7.83 -12.20
N PRO A 154 5.03 -8.60 -13.22
CA PRO A 154 6.41 -8.53 -13.71
C PRO A 154 6.86 -7.13 -14.13
N ARG A 155 5.97 -6.35 -14.78
CA ARG A 155 6.29 -4.99 -15.25
C ARG A 155 6.74 -4.06 -14.11
N TRP A 156 6.14 -4.21 -12.92
CA TRP A 156 6.45 -3.39 -11.76
C TRP A 156 7.70 -3.90 -11.07
N GLN A 157 7.94 -5.22 -11.11
CA GLN A 157 9.18 -5.84 -10.64
C GLN A 157 10.39 -5.35 -11.44
N GLU A 158 10.32 -5.37 -12.77
CA GLU A 158 11.37 -4.88 -13.66
C GLU A 158 11.64 -3.39 -13.44
N LEU A 159 10.58 -2.57 -13.39
CA LEU A 159 10.72 -1.14 -13.13
C LEU A 159 11.36 -0.87 -11.76
N HIS A 160 10.91 -1.59 -10.73
CA HIS A 160 11.46 -1.49 -9.39
C HIS A 160 12.96 -1.84 -9.38
N ALA A 161 13.32 -3.00 -9.96
CA ALA A 161 14.71 -3.44 -10.05
C ALA A 161 15.59 -2.42 -10.80
N ARG A 162 15.11 -1.88 -11.93
CA ARG A 162 15.84 -0.87 -12.70
C ARG A 162 16.07 0.41 -11.90
N LEU A 163 15.04 0.96 -11.26
CA LEU A 163 15.16 2.23 -10.54
C LEU A 163 15.92 2.10 -9.22
N ARG A 164 15.86 0.94 -8.55
CA ARG A 164 16.60 0.72 -7.29
C ARG A 164 18.12 0.75 -7.47
N LYS A 165 18.63 0.59 -8.69
CA LYS A 165 20.06 0.76 -9.01
C LYS A 165 20.56 2.19 -8.75
N THR A 166 19.70 3.20 -8.88
CA THR A 166 20.11 4.62 -8.81
C THR A 166 19.30 5.47 -7.84
N LYS A 167 18.18 4.95 -7.31
CA LYS A 167 17.25 5.71 -6.46
C LYS A 167 16.92 4.98 -5.15
N PRO A 168 16.67 5.74 -4.06
CA PRO A 168 16.24 5.17 -2.78
C PRO A 168 14.83 4.59 -2.88
N ALA A 169 14.50 3.63 -2.01
CA ALA A 169 13.28 2.83 -2.10
C ALA A 169 11.99 3.66 -2.16
N ASN A 170 11.85 4.69 -1.32
CA ASN A 170 10.66 5.53 -1.28
C ASN A 170 10.45 6.33 -2.58
N VAL A 171 11.54 6.78 -3.23
CA VAL A 171 11.48 7.45 -4.54
C VAL A 171 11.04 6.47 -5.62
N VAL A 172 11.51 5.22 -5.56
CA VAL A 172 11.07 4.17 -6.48
C VAL A 172 9.57 3.87 -6.31
N SER A 173 9.09 3.73 -5.07
CA SER A 173 7.66 3.53 -4.79
C SER A 173 6.82 4.70 -5.31
N ALA A 174 7.25 5.94 -5.12
CA ALA A 174 6.56 7.11 -5.65
C ALA A 174 6.51 7.13 -7.18
N ALA A 175 7.62 6.75 -7.85
CA ALA A 175 7.67 6.64 -9.30
C ALA A 175 6.74 5.53 -9.84
N ILE A 176 6.66 4.38 -9.16
CA ILE A 176 5.74 3.29 -9.50
C ILE A 176 4.30 3.75 -9.32
N ALA A 177 3.96 4.36 -8.17
CA ALA A 177 2.62 4.89 -7.92
C ALA A 177 2.19 5.90 -9.00
N ASN A 178 3.08 6.84 -9.35
CA ASN A 178 2.84 7.84 -10.39
C ASN A 178 2.49 7.18 -11.74
N ARG A 179 3.28 6.19 -12.17
CA ARG A 179 3.04 5.46 -13.42
C ARG A 179 1.79 4.60 -13.36
N TRP A 180 1.51 3.97 -12.23
CA TRP A 180 0.31 3.15 -12.03
C TRP A 180 -0.97 3.99 -12.16
N VAL A 181 -1.05 5.15 -11.49
CA VAL A 181 -2.20 6.07 -11.60
C VAL A 181 -2.40 6.59 -13.03
N ARG A 182 -1.30 6.91 -13.73
CA ARG A 182 -1.38 7.34 -15.14
C ARG A 182 -1.96 6.25 -16.04
N ARG A 183 -1.59 4.99 -15.78
CA ARG A 183 -2.13 3.84 -16.52
C ARG A 183 -3.60 3.62 -16.18
N LEU A 184 -3.96 3.69 -14.90
CA LEU A 184 -5.33 3.56 -14.43
C LEU A 184 -6.26 4.57 -15.13
N TYR A 185 -5.82 5.81 -15.28
CA TYR A 185 -6.57 6.82 -16.04
C TYR A 185 -6.91 6.37 -17.47
N HIS A 186 -5.96 5.78 -18.20
CA HIS A 186 -6.19 5.34 -19.58
C HIS A 186 -7.11 4.12 -19.68
N GLU A 187 -7.19 3.32 -18.62
CA GLU A 187 -8.11 2.20 -18.53
C GLU A 187 -9.55 2.67 -18.28
N PHE A 188 -9.73 3.68 -17.43
CA PHE A 188 -11.05 4.25 -17.11
C PHE A 188 -11.55 5.30 -18.11
N VAL A 189 -10.67 5.86 -18.95
CA VAL A 189 -11.02 6.83 -20.00
C VAL A 189 -10.51 6.30 -21.35
N PRO A 190 -11.20 5.31 -21.97
CA PRO A 190 -10.84 4.81 -23.28
C PRO A 190 -11.14 5.88 -24.33
N GLY A 191 -10.11 6.47 -24.95
CA GLY A 191 -10.33 7.43 -26.05
C GLY A 191 -9.21 8.44 -26.36
N LEU A 192 -8.21 8.63 -25.48
CA LEU A 192 -7.20 9.68 -25.66
C LEU A 192 -5.78 9.18 -25.99
N SER A 193 -5.56 7.88 -26.16
CA SER A 193 -4.21 7.30 -26.33
C SER A 193 -3.90 6.72 -27.71
N ARG A 194 -4.62 7.12 -28.78
CA ARG A 194 -4.24 6.77 -30.17
C ARG A 194 -3.38 7.80 -30.90
N ASN A 195 -3.06 8.95 -30.30
CA ASN A 195 -2.17 9.92 -30.91
C ASN A 195 -0.91 10.15 -30.07
N ARG A 196 0.09 9.28 -30.26
CA ARG A 196 1.50 9.65 -30.09
C ARG A 196 2.15 9.46 -31.45
N GLY A 197 2.23 10.53 -32.23
CA GLY A 197 3.10 10.59 -33.40
C GLY A 197 4.56 10.47 -32.98
N PRO A 198 5.45 10.00 -33.88
CA PRO A 198 6.87 9.92 -33.63
C PRO A 198 7.46 11.34 -33.56
N ALA A 199 8.32 11.57 -32.59
CA ALA A 199 9.30 12.66 -32.57
C ALA A 199 10.65 12.04 -32.24
#